data_AF-A0A078AYP2-F1
#
_entry.id   AF-A0A078AYP2-F1
#
_cell.length_a   1.000
_cell.length_b   1.000
_cell.length_c   1.000
_cell.angle_alpha   90.00
_cell.angle_beta   90.00
_cell.angle_gamma   90.00
#
_symmetry.space_group_name_H-M   'P 1'
#
loop_
_entity.id
_entity.type
_entity.pdbx_description
1 polymer ?
#
loop_
_entity_poly.entity_id
_entity_poly.type
_entity_poly.pdbx_seq_one_letter_code
_entity_poly.pdbx_strand_id
1 'polypeptide(L)'
;MGCKNSKDKYKQLNVIERWKIQKMPDILTSNFENEFELTLYKTICLIRQDPLWFIPYIQKARDNQHYTGANIELVISIMKGLKDVPMLQISDTGNIACRKVNDEMKDKEYPNCYRIRKVYREIFQKDNPKNQYFEMTSGCGGTGGVRRSILGELECEKNPKESKYNSIQTDHNQNSIIDHNSKRNSIQYESNYQDEPVYEYTEIGWEGTAEELALFILIGGCQCSGDDTMPMIDKKVTKIGISFRAHRTLKSSLQLLYLTDSNCTNEAEDILKRERPNSIL
;
A
#
# COMPACT_ATOMS: atom_id res chain seq x y z
N MET A 1 -16.42 50.64 9.76
CA MET A 1 -16.56 49.21 10.08
C MET A 1 -15.91 48.42 8.95
N GLY A 2 -14.58 48.30 8.97
CA GLY A 2 -13.83 47.62 7.91
C GLY A 2 -13.59 46.17 8.29
N CYS A 3 -14.26 45.25 7.61
CA CYS A 3 -13.95 43.83 7.67
C CYS A 3 -12.53 43.64 7.13
N LYS A 4 -11.56 43.43 8.03
CA LYS A 4 -10.25 42.89 7.70
C LYS A 4 -10.48 41.44 7.27
N ASN A 5 -10.91 41.24 6.02
CA ASN A 5 -11.03 39.92 5.43
C ASN A 5 -9.67 39.23 5.56
N SER A 6 -9.75 38.04 6.14
CA SER A 6 -8.67 37.20 6.59
C SER A 6 -7.58 37.10 5.54
N LYS A 7 -6.35 37.37 5.99
CA LYS A 7 -5.14 36.95 5.30
C LYS A 7 -5.04 35.42 5.43
N ASP A 8 -5.90 34.68 4.75
CA ASP A 8 -5.66 33.27 4.45
C ASP A 8 -4.54 33.22 3.41
N LYS A 9 -3.33 33.55 3.89
CA LYS A 9 -2.08 33.65 3.13
C LYS A 9 -1.62 32.30 2.58
N TYR A 10 -2.32 31.24 2.89
CA TYR A 10 -1.97 29.90 2.50
C TYR A 10 -2.85 29.49 1.33
N LYS A 11 -2.35 29.78 0.13
CA LYS A 11 -2.90 29.24 -1.10
C LYS A 11 -3.04 27.73 -0.95
N GLN A 12 -4.22 27.23 -1.31
CA GLN A 12 -4.50 25.81 -1.53
C GLN A 12 -3.36 25.15 -2.32
N LEU A 13 -3.08 23.87 -2.05
CA LEU A 13 -2.03 23.12 -2.75
C LEU A 13 -2.36 23.07 -4.25
N ASN A 14 -1.71 23.90 -5.07
CA ASN A 14 -1.92 23.90 -6.52
C ASN A 14 -0.93 22.93 -7.18
N VAL A 15 -1.28 21.64 -7.16
CA VAL A 15 -0.46 20.56 -7.70
C VAL A 15 -0.18 20.73 -9.19
N ILE A 16 -1.17 21.16 -9.97
CA ILE A 16 -1.04 21.32 -11.42
C ILE A 16 -0.05 22.43 -11.76
N GLU A 17 -0.14 23.57 -11.08
CA GLU A 17 0.82 24.67 -11.26
C GLU A 17 2.23 24.25 -10.83
N ARG A 18 2.36 23.56 -9.68
CA ARG A 18 3.66 23.08 -9.21
C ARG A 18 4.28 22.07 -10.17
N TRP A 19 3.48 21.15 -10.73
CA TRP A 19 3.89 20.18 -11.75
C TRP A 19 4.54 20.87 -12.95
N LYS A 20 3.93 21.95 -13.45
CA LYS A 20 4.43 22.74 -14.57
C LYS A 20 5.72 23.49 -14.20
N ILE A 21 5.79 24.10 -13.02
CA ILE A 21 6.97 24.83 -12.54
C ILE A 21 8.19 23.90 -12.44
N GLN A 22 7.98 22.69 -11.93
CA GLN A 22 9.02 21.66 -11.81
C GLN A 22 9.35 20.97 -13.14
N LYS A 23 8.70 21.35 -14.25
CA LYS A 23 8.88 20.76 -15.58
C LYS A 23 8.76 19.23 -15.56
N MET A 24 7.84 18.74 -14.74
CA MET A 24 7.57 17.31 -14.62
C MET A 24 7.01 16.78 -15.95
N PRO A 25 7.32 15.52 -16.33
CA PRO A 25 6.85 14.96 -17.58
C PRO A 25 5.32 14.90 -17.65
N ASP A 26 4.80 15.00 -18.86
CA ASP A 26 3.37 14.79 -19.09
C ASP A 26 3.01 13.31 -18.86
N ILE A 27 1.86 13.09 -18.22
CA ILE A 27 1.39 11.75 -17.90
C ILE A 27 0.20 11.43 -18.78
N LEU A 28 0.17 10.21 -19.33
CA LEU A 28 -0.97 9.70 -20.08
C LEU A 28 -2.18 9.57 -19.17
N THR A 29 -3.20 10.40 -19.41
CA THR A 29 -4.43 10.42 -18.62
C THR A 29 -5.23 9.12 -18.73
N SER A 30 -5.05 8.35 -19.81
CA SER A 30 -5.65 7.03 -20.02
C SER A 30 -5.25 5.98 -18.97
N ASN A 31 -4.17 6.23 -18.22
CA ASN A 31 -3.73 5.33 -17.16
C ASN A 31 -4.57 5.45 -15.88
N PHE A 32 -5.44 6.46 -15.79
CA PHE A 32 -6.26 6.76 -14.63
C PHE A 32 -7.75 6.68 -14.99
N GLU A 33 -8.58 6.26 -14.04
CA GLU A 33 -10.03 6.17 -14.24
C GLU A 33 -10.74 7.51 -14.00
N ASN A 34 -10.11 8.40 -13.24
CA ASN A 34 -10.66 9.70 -12.88
C ASN A 34 -9.56 10.72 -12.52
N GLU A 35 -9.95 11.99 -12.39
CA GLU A 35 -9.04 13.10 -12.06
C GLU A 35 -8.45 13.00 -10.65
N PHE A 36 -9.17 12.37 -9.71
CA PHE A 36 -8.70 12.16 -8.34
C PHE A 36 -7.44 11.29 -8.32
N GLU A 37 -7.44 10.16 -9.03
CA GLU A 37 -6.26 9.28 -9.14
C GLU A 37 -5.07 9.99 -9.77
N LEU A 38 -5.30 10.75 -10.86
CA LEU A 38 -4.26 11.52 -11.55
C LEU A 38 -3.64 12.56 -10.61
N THR A 39 -4.47 13.29 -9.87
CA THR A 39 -4.02 14.33 -8.93
C THR A 39 -3.30 13.71 -7.74
N LEU A 40 -3.78 12.59 -7.21
CA LEU A 40 -3.13 11.83 -6.14
C LEU A 40 -1.73 11.38 -6.58
N TYR A 41 -1.63 10.77 -7.76
CA TYR A 41 -0.34 10.34 -8.33
C TYR A 41 0.63 11.52 -8.52
N LYS A 42 0.15 12.63 -9.09
CA LYS A 42 0.98 13.85 -9.25
C LYS A 42 1.48 14.37 -7.91
N THR A 43 0.62 14.38 -6.90
CA THR A 43 0.98 14.83 -5.55
C THR A 43 2.08 13.95 -4.96
N ILE A 44 1.92 12.63 -5.03
CA ILE A 44 2.92 11.66 -4.56
C ILE A 44 4.27 11.88 -5.27
N CYS A 45 4.26 12.05 -6.58
CA CYS A 45 5.49 12.27 -7.35
C CYS A 45 6.17 13.61 -7.01
N LEU A 46 5.40 14.67 -6.75
CA LEU A 46 5.95 15.94 -6.29
C LEU A 46 6.54 15.84 -4.88
N ILE A 47 5.91 15.09 -3.97
CA ILE A 47 6.46 14.84 -2.62
C ILE A 47 7.86 14.22 -2.72
N ARG A 48 8.04 13.26 -3.65
CA ARG A 48 9.32 12.60 -3.91
C ARG A 48 10.38 13.52 -4.52
N GLN A 49 9.99 14.42 -5.40
CA GLN A 49 10.91 15.32 -6.11
C GLN A 49 11.27 16.58 -5.32
N ASP A 50 10.36 17.11 -4.50
CA ASP A 50 10.55 18.35 -3.78
C ASP A 50 9.89 18.29 -2.39
N PRO A 51 10.45 17.47 -1.48
CA PRO A 51 9.83 17.22 -0.18
C PRO A 51 9.74 18.48 0.69
N LEU A 52 10.70 19.40 0.57
CA LEU A 52 10.73 20.63 1.36
C LEU A 52 9.55 21.56 1.07
N TRP A 53 9.05 21.58 -0.18
CA TRP A 53 7.88 22.37 -0.56
C TRP A 53 6.60 21.91 0.17
N PHE A 54 6.52 20.65 0.58
CA PHE A 54 5.36 20.10 1.28
C PHE A 54 5.34 20.38 2.79
N ILE A 55 6.47 20.77 3.40
CA ILE A 55 6.55 21.01 4.86
C ILE A 55 5.46 21.97 5.37
N PRO A 56 5.19 23.14 4.75
CA PRO A 56 4.15 24.05 5.22
C PRO A 56 2.72 23.51 5.11
N TYR A 57 2.51 22.45 4.34
CA TYR A 57 1.21 21.77 4.21
C TYR A 57 1.09 20.63 5.22
N ILE A 58 2.17 19.88 5.45
CA ILE A 58 2.27 18.89 6.53
C ILE A 58 2.05 19.55 7.89
N GLN A 59 2.63 20.74 8.13
CA GLN A 59 2.40 21.50 9.36
C GLN A 59 0.93 21.86 9.60
N LYS A 60 0.19 22.15 8.51
CA LYS A 60 -1.25 22.48 8.58
C LYS A 60 -2.16 21.28 8.67
N ALA A 61 -1.67 20.07 8.39
CA ALA A 61 -2.47 18.87 8.53
C ALA A 61 -3.04 18.74 9.95
N ARG A 62 -2.40 19.33 10.98
CA ARG A 62 -2.90 19.40 12.36
C ARG A 62 -4.26 20.09 12.49
N ASP A 63 -4.58 21.01 11.59
CA ASP A 63 -5.83 21.79 11.61
C ASP A 63 -6.96 21.06 10.86
N ASN A 64 -6.66 19.96 10.16
CA ASN A 64 -7.63 19.21 9.38
C ASN A 64 -8.36 18.18 10.25
N GLN A 65 -9.67 18.02 10.03
CA GLN A 65 -10.54 17.11 10.79
C GLN A 65 -10.13 15.64 10.74
N HIS A 66 -9.39 15.21 9.71
CA HIS A 66 -8.95 13.83 9.53
C HIS A 66 -7.63 13.54 10.25
N TYR A 67 -7.05 14.52 10.96
CA TYR A 67 -5.80 14.34 11.67
C TYR A 67 -5.96 13.54 12.97
N THR A 68 -5.10 12.53 13.11
CA THR A 68 -5.22 11.50 14.15
C THR A 68 -4.17 11.64 15.27
N GLY A 69 -3.49 12.79 15.36
CA GLY A 69 -2.48 13.03 16.39
C GLY A 69 -1.08 12.49 16.05
N ALA A 70 -0.78 12.29 14.77
CA ALA A 70 0.52 11.80 14.30
C ALA A 70 1.71 12.68 14.73
N ASN A 71 2.90 12.11 14.87
CA ASN A 71 4.09 12.91 15.20
C ASN A 71 4.60 13.69 13.97
N ILE A 72 4.00 14.86 13.72
CA ILE A 72 4.33 15.73 12.58
C ILE A 72 5.80 16.19 12.59
N GLU A 73 6.41 16.37 13.77
CA GLU A 73 7.82 16.79 13.84
C GLU A 73 8.77 15.71 13.31
N LEU A 74 8.45 14.43 13.57
CA LEU A 74 9.17 13.30 12.98
C LEU A 74 9.05 13.32 11.45
N VAL A 75 7.83 13.50 10.92
CA VAL A 75 7.60 13.56 9.46
C VAL A 75 8.40 14.72 8.84
N ILE A 76 8.38 15.91 9.45
CA ILE A 76 9.16 17.06 8.97
C ILE A 76 10.66 16.77 9.01
N SER A 77 11.15 16.10 10.05
CA SER A 77 12.57 15.70 10.15
C SER A 77 12.96 14.75 9.02
N ILE A 78 12.12 13.76 8.73
CA ILE A 78 12.31 12.83 7.59
C ILE A 78 12.33 13.63 6.28
N MET A 79 11.34 14.50 6.05
CA MET A 79 11.23 15.30 4.82
C MET A 79 12.41 16.25 4.62
N LYS A 80 13.01 16.78 5.69
CA LYS A 80 14.23 17.61 5.62
C LYS A 80 15.48 16.80 5.28
N GLY A 81 15.56 15.55 5.73
CA GLY A 81 16.67 14.66 5.43
C GLY A 81 16.55 13.97 4.07
N LEU A 82 15.35 13.96 3.49
CA LEU A 82 15.08 13.30 2.22
C LEU A 82 15.77 14.03 1.07
N LYS A 83 16.66 13.32 0.38
CA LYS A 83 17.17 13.74 -0.94
C LYS A 83 16.16 13.36 -2.01
N ASP A 84 16.17 14.08 -3.12
CA ASP A 84 15.32 13.82 -4.29
C ASP A 84 15.20 12.32 -4.60
N VAL A 85 13.96 11.86 -4.66
CA VAL A 85 13.61 10.47 -4.90
C VAL A 85 13.03 10.36 -6.31
N PRO A 86 13.48 9.41 -7.15
CA PRO A 86 12.97 9.25 -8.51
C PRO A 86 11.44 9.16 -8.57
N MET A 87 10.87 9.76 -9.61
CA MET A 87 9.43 9.68 -9.88
C MET A 87 9.01 8.21 -10.03
N LEU A 88 7.84 7.87 -9.48
CA LEU A 88 7.26 6.55 -9.67
C LEU A 88 6.86 6.35 -11.12
N GLN A 89 6.92 5.13 -11.61
CA GLN A 89 6.33 4.73 -12.88
C GLN A 89 4.95 4.12 -12.63
N ILE A 90 4.00 4.34 -13.54
CA ILE A 90 2.72 3.64 -13.47
C ILE A 90 2.91 2.19 -13.87
N SER A 91 2.39 1.28 -13.05
CA SER A 91 2.32 -0.15 -13.36
C SER A 91 0.92 -0.51 -13.88
N ASP A 92 0.81 -0.90 -15.15
CA ASP A 92 -0.46 -1.36 -15.72
C ASP A 92 -1.00 -2.59 -14.97
N THR A 93 -0.15 -3.58 -14.71
CA THR A 93 -0.51 -4.76 -13.90
C THR A 93 -0.94 -4.38 -12.49
N GLY A 94 -0.25 -3.41 -11.86
CA GLY A 94 -0.62 -2.86 -10.56
C GLY A 94 -2.00 -2.19 -10.58
N ASN A 95 -2.27 -1.35 -11.59
CA ASN A 95 -3.57 -0.71 -11.78
C ASN A 95 -4.68 -1.75 -11.97
N ILE A 96 -4.46 -2.78 -12.80
CA ILE A 96 -5.44 -3.85 -13.00
C ILE A 96 -5.73 -4.58 -11.68
N ALA A 97 -4.69 -4.87 -10.88
CA ALA A 97 -4.87 -5.50 -9.58
C ALA A 97 -5.68 -4.63 -8.60
N CYS A 98 -5.32 -3.34 -8.48
CA CYS A 98 -6.03 -2.37 -7.65
C CYS A 98 -7.50 -2.23 -8.06
N ARG A 99 -7.78 -2.11 -9.37
CA ARG A 99 -9.14 -2.00 -9.91
C ARG A 99 -9.97 -3.26 -9.64
N LYS A 100 -9.38 -4.45 -9.86
CA LYS A 100 -10.06 -5.72 -9.59
C LYS A 100 -10.45 -5.85 -8.11
N VAL A 101 -9.58 -5.44 -7.19
CA VAL A 101 -9.91 -5.42 -5.74
C VAL A 101 -11.05 -4.46 -5.44
N ASN A 102 -11.01 -3.23 -5.98
CA ASN A 102 -12.09 -2.27 -5.84
C ASN A 102 -13.42 -2.81 -6.39
N ASP A 103 -13.42 -3.43 -7.56
CA ASP A 103 -14.61 -4.03 -8.17
C ASP A 103 -15.18 -5.17 -7.31
N GLU A 104 -14.31 -5.97 -6.69
CA GLU A 104 -14.72 -7.03 -5.76
C GLU A 104 -15.26 -6.47 -4.42
N MET A 105 -14.92 -5.24 -4.05
CA MET A 105 -15.34 -4.60 -2.80
C MET A 105 -16.60 -3.76 -2.94
N LYS A 106 -16.85 -3.13 -4.10
CA LYS A 106 -17.83 -2.03 -4.31
C LYS A 106 -19.22 -2.20 -3.69
N ASP A 107 -19.72 -3.44 -3.63
CA ASP A 107 -21.08 -3.77 -3.15
C ASP A 107 -21.10 -4.49 -1.79
N LYS A 108 -19.93 -4.81 -1.23
CA LYS A 108 -19.81 -5.56 0.03
C LYS A 108 -20.06 -4.65 1.21
N GLU A 109 -20.89 -5.10 2.15
CA GLU A 109 -21.14 -4.37 3.40
C GLU A 109 -19.88 -4.34 4.27
N TYR A 110 -19.13 -5.45 4.30
CA TYR A 110 -17.87 -5.62 5.02
C TYR A 110 -16.78 -6.11 4.06
N PRO A 111 -16.11 -5.22 3.32
CA PRO A 111 -15.08 -5.63 2.40
C PRO A 111 -13.81 -6.07 3.14
N ASN A 112 -13.11 -7.04 2.57
CA ASN A 112 -11.81 -7.48 3.07
C ASN A 112 -10.70 -6.72 2.34
N CYS A 113 -9.98 -5.86 3.07
CA CYS A 113 -9.00 -4.91 2.53
C CYS A 113 -7.66 -5.54 2.13
N TYR A 114 -7.35 -6.78 2.54
CA TYR A 114 -6.00 -7.36 2.41
C TYR A 114 -5.90 -8.38 1.27
N ARG A 115 -6.21 -7.95 0.04
CA ARG A 115 -6.23 -8.86 -1.12
C ARG A 115 -5.45 -8.38 -2.33
N ILE A 116 -4.92 -7.15 -2.33
CA ILE A 116 -4.23 -6.60 -3.51
C ILE A 116 -3.00 -7.42 -3.86
N ARG A 117 -2.13 -7.73 -2.89
CA ARG A 117 -0.93 -8.53 -3.14
C ARG A 117 -1.26 -9.90 -3.75
N LYS A 118 -2.30 -10.57 -3.26
CA LYS A 118 -2.74 -11.87 -3.79
C LYS A 118 -3.20 -11.74 -5.25
N VAL A 119 -4.09 -10.79 -5.52
CA VAL A 119 -4.61 -10.54 -6.87
C VAL A 119 -3.50 -10.14 -7.84
N TYR A 120 -2.56 -9.30 -7.41
CA TYR A 120 -1.40 -8.92 -8.21
C TYR A 120 -0.55 -10.13 -8.59
N ARG A 121 -0.23 -11.01 -7.62
CA ARG A 121 0.55 -12.23 -7.87
C ARG A 121 -0.14 -13.14 -8.89
N GLU A 122 -1.45 -13.35 -8.77
CA GLU A 122 -2.24 -14.16 -9.72
C GLU A 122 -2.15 -13.60 -11.16
N ILE A 123 -2.27 -12.27 -11.32
CA ILE A 123 -2.18 -11.63 -12.64
C ILE A 123 -0.74 -11.70 -13.17
N PHE A 124 0.24 -11.34 -12.34
CA PHE A 124 1.64 -11.32 -12.72
C PHE A 124 2.15 -12.69 -13.18
N GLN A 125 1.75 -13.77 -12.50
CA GLN A 125 2.09 -15.15 -12.88
C GLN A 125 1.45 -15.56 -14.20
N LYS A 126 0.20 -15.13 -14.45
CA LYS A 126 -0.48 -15.40 -15.72
C LYS A 126 0.25 -14.77 -16.90
N ASP A 127 0.77 -13.56 -16.71
CA ASP A 127 1.52 -12.82 -17.74
C ASP A 127 2.97 -13.29 -17.85
N ASN A 128 3.54 -13.86 -16.79
CA ASN A 128 4.91 -14.35 -16.71
C ASN A 128 4.96 -15.83 -16.30
N PRO A 129 4.52 -16.77 -17.15
CA PRO A 129 4.41 -18.19 -16.78
C PRO A 129 5.75 -18.85 -16.46
N LYS A 130 6.88 -18.25 -16.86
CA LYS A 130 8.22 -18.69 -16.45
C LYS A 130 8.54 -18.41 -14.98
N ASN A 131 7.76 -17.53 -14.34
CA ASN A 131 7.83 -17.15 -12.94
C ASN A 131 6.67 -17.77 -12.15
N GLN A 132 6.29 -19.00 -12.47
CA GLN A 132 5.19 -19.68 -11.81
C GLN A 132 5.56 -19.93 -10.34
N TYR A 133 4.92 -19.20 -9.42
CA TYR A 133 5.06 -19.48 -8.01
C TYR A 133 4.36 -20.80 -7.71
N PHE A 134 5.08 -21.74 -7.11
CA PHE A 134 4.44 -22.81 -6.40
C PHE A 134 4.00 -22.24 -5.05
N GLU A 135 2.71 -21.95 -4.90
CA GLU A 135 2.10 -21.79 -3.57
C GLU A 135 2.40 -23.08 -2.83
N MET A 136 3.41 -23.08 -1.95
CA MET A 136 3.52 -24.11 -0.92
C MET A 136 2.24 -23.97 -0.11
N THR A 137 1.33 -24.93 -0.28
CA THR A 137 0.07 -25.04 0.43
C THR A 137 0.27 -24.59 1.87
N SER A 138 -0.38 -23.48 2.23
CA SER A 138 -0.31 -22.91 3.56
C SER A 138 -0.75 -23.96 4.57
N GLY A 139 0.21 -24.57 5.25
CA GLY A 139 -0.05 -25.29 6.48
C GLY A 139 -0.74 -24.33 7.44
N CYS A 140 -1.91 -24.70 7.93
CA CYS A 140 -2.63 -23.98 8.95
C CYS A 140 -1.70 -23.73 10.16
N GLY A 141 -1.47 -22.47 10.53
CA GLY A 141 -0.88 -22.11 11.82
C GLY A 141 0.31 -21.15 11.72
N GLY A 142 0.03 -19.85 11.66
CA GLY A 142 1.06 -18.84 11.77
C GLY A 142 0.48 -17.43 11.70
N THR A 143 0.05 -16.90 12.84
CA THR A 143 -0.33 -15.50 13.04
C THR A 143 0.91 -14.60 12.86
N GLY A 144 1.30 -14.34 11.62
CA GLY A 144 2.28 -13.31 11.26
C GLY A 144 1.58 -11.95 11.29
N GLY A 145 1.99 -11.10 12.25
CA GLY A 145 1.33 -9.83 12.55
C GLY A 145 1.33 -8.84 11.37
N VAL A 146 0.18 -8.74 10.72
CA VAL A 146 -0.23 -7.53 10.01
C VAL A 146 -0.48 -6.47 11.08
N ARG A 147 0.39 -5.46 11.17
CA ARG A 147 0.17 -4.33 12.08
C ARG A 147 -1.06 -3.57 11.58
N ARG A 148 -2.15 -3.67 12.35
CA ARG A 148 -3.39 -2.92 12.14
C ARG A 148 -3.06 -1.42 12.16
N SER A 149 -3.44 -0.72 11.10
CA SER A 149 -3.70 0.71 11.21
C SER A 149 -4.86 0.87 12.18
N ILE A 150 -4.58 1.43 13.37
CA ILE A 150 -5.58 1.72 14.41
C ILE A 150 -6.33 2.98 13.95
N LEU A 151 -7.29 2.81 13.04
CA LEU A 151 -8.38 3.75 12.87
C LEU A 151 -9.70 2.97 12.73
N GLY A 152 -10.45 2.94 13.83
CA GLY A 152 -11.89 2.68 13.84
C GLY A 152 -12.33 1.21 13.83
N GLU A 153 -12.01 0.42 14.86
CA GLU A 153 -12.84 -0.74 15.20
C GLU A 153 -14.14 -0.22 15.85
N LEU A 154 -15.21 -0.10 15.06
CA LEU A 154 -16.57 -0.17 15.57
C LEU A 154 -16.78 -1.62 16.06
N GLU A 155 -16.74 -1.81 17.37
CA GLU A 155 -17.12 -3.07 18.00
C GLU A 155 -18.58 -3.38 17.66
N CYS A 156 -18.78 -4.30 16.72
CA CYS A 156 -20.09 -4.83 16.40
C CYS A 156 -20.37 -5.97 17.39
N GLU A 157 -20.89 -5.64 18.58
CA GLU A 157 -21.43 -6.62 19.52
C GLU A 157 -22.61 -7.36 18.87
N LYS A 158 -22.35 -8.55 18.34
CA LYS A 158 -23.40 -9.51 17.98
C LYS A 158 -23.64 -10.44 19.16
N ASN A 159 -24.73 -10.18 19.89
CA ASN A 159 -25.39 -11.17 20.75
C ASN A 159 -25.85 -12.38 19.90
N PRO A 160 -25.39 -13.61 20.16
CA PRO A 160 -26.05 -14.79 19.62
C PRO A 160 -27.18 -15.20 20.56
N LYS A 161 -28.42 -15.03 20.10
CA LYS A 161 -29.56 -15.75 20.69
C LYS A 161 -29.42 -17.23 20.34
N GLU A 162 -29.38 -18.04 21.39
CA GLU A 162 -29.40 -19.50 21.36
C GLU A 162 -30.52 -20.03 20.46
N SER A 163 -30.16 -20.88 19.50
CA SER A 163 -31.10 -21.80 18.86
C SER A 163 -30.62 -23.24 19.13
N LYS A 164 -31.44 -23.94 19.90
CA LYS A 164 -31.28 -25.37 20.21
C LYS A 164 -31.43 -26.18 18.91
N TYR A 165 -30.38 -26.91 18.54
CA TYR A 165 -30.43 -27.94 17.51
C TYR A 165 -30.31 -29.31 18.18
N ASN A 166 -31.31 -30.17 17.92
CA ASN A 166 -31.33 -31.56 18.36
C ASN A 166 -30.34 -32.38 17.53
N SER A 167 -29.41 -33.06 18.19
CA SER A 167 -28.52 -34.04 17.59
C SER A 167 -29.23 -35.39 17.46
N ILE A 168 -29.35 -35.88 16.22
CA ILE A 168 -29.62 -37.28 15.93
C ILE A 168 -28.26 -37.97 15.78
N GLN A 169 -28.01 -38.95 16.65
CA GLN A 169 -26.89 -39.89 16.55
C GLN A 169 -27.13 -40.85 15.39
N THR A 170 -26.15 -40.97 14.50
CA THR A 170 -26.01 -42.13 13.61
C THR A 170 -24.58 -42.61 13.65
N ASP A 171 -24.39 -43.77 14.26
CA ASP A 171 -23.16 -44.55 14.24
C ASP A 171 -22.92 -45.12 12.85
N HIS A 172 -21.78 -44.78 12.23
CA HIS A 172 -21.21 -45.58 11.15
C HIS A 172 -19.73 -45.87 11.38
N ASN A 173 -19.56 -47.13 11.77
CA ASN A 173 -18.37 -47.94 11.88
C ASN A 173 -17.85 -48.27 10.47
N GLN A 174 -16.59 -47.95 10.14
CA GLN A 174 -15.87 -48.66 9.07
C GLN A 174 -14.34 -48.52 9.19
N ASN A 175 -13.72 -49.70 9.08
CA ASN A 175 -12.31 -50.03 9.26
C ASN A 175 -11.44 -49.76 8.02
N SER A 176 -10.13 -49.62 8.28
CA SER A 176 -8.99 -50.02 7.44
C SER A 176 -8.73 -49.17 6.18
N ILE A 177 -7.51 -48.93 5.68
CA ILE A 177 -6.27 -49.70 5.61
C ILE A 177 -5.10 -48.71 5.62
N ILE A 178 -4.03 -48.99 6.37
CA ILE A 178 -2.79 -48.21 6.38
C ILE A 178 -1.85 -48.80 5.31
N ASP A 179 -1.72 -48.12 4.17
CA ASP A 179 -0.68 -48.40 3.18
C ASP A 179 0.58 -47.59 3.49
N HIS A 180 1.51 -48.22 4.22
CA HIS A 180 2.89 -47.79 4.30
C HIS A 180 3.67 -48.40 3.12
N ASN A 181 3.95 -47.61 2.08
CA ASN A 181 5.22 -47.61 1.32
C ASN A 181 5.07 -46.85 -0.01
N SER A 182 5.23 -45.52 0.04
CA SER A 182 5.61 -44.76 -1.15
C SER A 182 6.78 -43.85 -0.79
N LYS A 183 8.00 -44.39 -0.94
CA LYS A 183 9.22 -43.58 -0.99
C LYS A 183 9.19 -42.76 -2.28
N ARG A 184 8.46 -41.64 -2.25
CA ARG A 184 8.56 -40.59 -3.27
C ARG A 184 9.90 -39.91 -3.07
N ASN A 185 10.78 -40.03 -4.06
CA ASN A 185 11.94 -39.16 -4.21
C ASN A 185 11.43 -37.72 -4.36
N SER A 186 11.34 -36.99 -3.26
CA SER A 186 11.14 -35.55 -3.27
C SER A 186 12.43 -34.92 -3.78
N ILE A 187 12.49 -34.67 -5.09
CA ILE A 187 13.48 -33.77 -5.66
C ILE A 187 13.21 -32.40 -5.03
N GLN A 188 14.00 -32.04 -4.01
CA GLN A 188 13.98 -30.71 -3.41
C GLN A 188 14.57 -29.75 -4.45
N TYR A 189 13.71 -29.17 -5.27
CA TYR A 189 14.04 -27.96 -5.99
C TYR A 189 14.11 -26.85 -4.94
N GLU A 190 15.31 -26.54 -4.45
CA GLU A 190 15.59 -25.29 -3.73
C GLU A 190 15.45 -24.14 -4.72
N SER A 191 14.22 -23.76 -4.99
CA SER A 191 13.91 -22.61 -5.81
C SER A 191 14.17 -21.37 -4.96
N ASN A 192 15.34 -20.76 -5.17
CA ASN A 192 15.80 -19.54 -4.52
C ASN A 192 15.00 -18.34 -5.04
N TYR A 193 13.69 -18.33 -4.81
CA TYR A 193 12.80 -17.24 -5.22
C TYR A 193 12.79 -16.16 -4.14
N GLN A 194 13.23 -14.97 -4.49
CA GLN A 194 13.00 -13.79 -3.68
C GLN A 194 11.63 -13.22 -4.01
N ASP A 195 10.72 -13.27 -3.04
CA ASP A 195 9.42 -12.57 -3.10
C ASP A 195 9.69 -11.09 -3.42
N GLU A 196 9.16 -10.58 -4.54
CA GLU A 196 9.26 -9.15 -4.84
C GLU A 196 8.62 -8.36 -3.69
N PRO A 197 9.32 -7.38 -3.10
CA PRO A 197 8.74 -6.53 -2.08
C PRO A 197 7.58 -5.72 -2.69
N VAL A 198 6.36 -6.06 -2.26
CA VAL A 198 5.12 -5.41 -2.65
C VAL A 198 4.49 -4.78 -1.42
N TYR A 199 4.25 -3.47 -1.43
CA TYR A 199 3.57 -2.79 -0.34
C TYR A 199 2.16 -2.40 -0.78
N GLU A 200 1.16 -2.79 0.00
CA GLU A 200 -0.24 -2.47 -0.26
C GLU A 200 -0.75 -1.43 0.74
N TYR A 201 -1.60 -0.54 0.26
CA TYR A 201 -2.31 0.43 1.09
C TYR A 201 -3.76 0.53 0.63
N THR A 202 -4.68 0.51 1.59
CA THR A 202 -6.11 0.62 1.34
C THR A 202 -6.69 1.71 2.21
N GLU A 203 -7.36 2.69 1.60
CA GLU A 203 -8.18 3.68 2.32
C GLU A 203 -9.65 3.46 2.01
N ILE A 204 -10.52 3.66 2.98
CA ILE A 204 -11.96 3.51 2.83
C ILE A 204 -12.65 4.75 3.41
N GLY A 205 -13.64 5.28 2.70
CA GLY A 205 -14.46 6.37 3.20
C GLY A 205 -13.74 7.72 3.25
N TRP A 206 -12.75 7.90 2.38
CA TRP A 206 -12.12 9.19 2.18
C TRP A 206 -13.09 10.20 1.54
N GLU A 207 -13.19 11.39 2.14
CA GLU A 207 -14.07 12.49 1.69
C GLU A 207 -13.32 13.81 1.41
N GLY A 208 -12.01 13.85 1.62
CA GLY A 208 -11.18 15.02 1.35
C GLY A 208 -10.67 15.08 -0.10
N THR A 209 -9.71 15.97 -0.36
CA THR A 209 -9.09 16.05 -1.69
C THR A 209 -7.99 14.99 -1.88
N ALA A 210 -7.55 14.79 -3.13
CA ALA A 210 -6.47 13.86 -3.46
C ALA A 210 -5.13 14.31 -2.84
N GLU A 211 -4.90 15.61 -2.79
CA GLU A 211 -3.74 16.25 -2.19
C GLU A 211 -3.66 15.98 -0.68
N GLU A 212 -4.77 16.18 0.02
CA GLU A 212 -4.89 15.91 1.44
C GLU A 212 -4.65 14.42 1.71
N LEU A 213 -5.25 13.53 0.93
CA LEU A 213 -5.04 12.09 1.08
C LEU A 213 -3.56 11.72 0.94
N ALA A 214 -2.86 12.26 -0.05
CA ALA A 214 -1.43 12.02 -0.22
C ALA A 214 -0.63 12.43 1.02
N LEU A 215 -0.95 13.58 1.62
CA LEU A 215 -0.31 14.06 2.85
C LEU A 215 -0.60 13.13 4.03
N PHE A 216 -1.84 12.67 4.19
CA PHE A 216 -2.20 11.77 5.29
C PHE A 216 -1.58 10.38 5.14
N ILE A 217 -1.50 9.85 3.92
CA ILE A 217 -0.77 8.60 3.63
C ILE A 217 0.70 8.76 4.02
N LEU A 218 1.34 9.88 3.64
CA LEU A 218 2.73 10.18 4.01
C LEU A 218 2.89 10.24 5.54
N ILE A 219 2.05 11.02 6.22
CA ILE A 219 2.12 11.24 7.67
C ILE A 219 1.92 9.93 8.43
N GLY A 220 0.84 9.20 8.14
CA GLY A 220 0.54 7.92 8.78
C GLY A 220 1.60 6.86 8.46
N GLY A 221 2.10 6.87 7.23
CA GLY A 221 3.17 6.00 6.77
C GLY A 221 4.48 6.18 7.53
N CYS A 222 5.00 7.41 7.59
CA CYS A 222 6.22 7.74 8.32
C CYS A 222 6.09 7.48 9.83
N GLN A 223 4.90 7.68 10.41
CA GLN A 223 4.66 7.35 11.81
C GLN A 223 4.71 5.84 12.07
N CYS A 224 4.18 5.04 11.14
CA CYS A 224 4.17 3.59 11.26
C CYS A 224 5.56 2.96 11.04
N SER A 225 6.34 3.47 10.08
CA SER A 225 7.70 2.99 9.80
C SER A 225 8.69 3.43 10.88
N GLY A 226 8.58 4.68 11.34
CA GLY A 226 9.53 5.29 12.27
C GLY A 226 10.83 5.77 11.60
N ASP A 227 10.98 5.55 10.29
CA ASP A 227 12.16 5.87 9.49
C ASP A 227 11.78 6.18 8.01
N ASP A 228 12.79 6.27 7.14
CA ASP A 228 12.68 6.58 5.71
C ASP A 228 12.28 5.38 4.83
N THR A 229 11.84 4.26 5.41
CA THR A 229 11.38 3.08 4.63
C THR A 229 9.91 3.16 4.22
N MET A 230 9.24 4.30 4.41
CA MET A 230 7.86 4.49 3.97
C MET A 230 7.78 4.36 2.43
N PRO A 231 6.99 3.42 1.86
CA PRO A 231 7.00 3.14 0.41
C PRO A 231 6.82 4.35 -0.51
N MET A 232 6.08 5.38 -0.05
CA MET A 232 5.89 6.61 -0.81
C MET A 232 7.22 7.36 -1.07
N ILE A 233 8.17 7.32 -0.13
CA ILE A 233 9.44 8.04 -0.19
C ILE A 233 10.67 7.10 -0.26
N ASP A 234 10.45 5.78 -0.22
CA ASP A 234 11.51 4.80 -0.42
C ASP A 234 12.03 4.84 -1.87
N LYS A 235 13.35 4.93 -2.01
CA LYS A 235 14.08 4.93 -3.30
C LYS A 235 14.02 3.59 -4.01
N LYS A 236 13.82 2.48 -3.29
CA LYS A 236 13.69 1.14 -3.86
C LYS A 236 12.36 0.94 -4.56
N VAL A 237 11.34 1.72 -4.19
CA VAL A 237 10.03 1.71 -4.82
C VAL A 237 10.10 2.54 -6.10
N THR A 238 9.91 1.87 -7.23
CA THR A 238 10.03 2.46 -8.57
C THR A 238 8.71 2.56 -9.30
N LYS A 239 7.72 1.74 -8.92
CA LYS A 239 6.44 1.61 -9.62
C LYS A 239 5.25 1.70 -8.65
N ILE A 240 4.11 2.15 -9.17
CA ILE A 240 2.86 2.24 -8.41
C ILE A 240 1.66 1.82 -9.25
N GLY A 241 0.77 1.03 -8.64
CA GLY A 241 -0.62 0.83 -9.08
C GLY A 241 -1.57 1.66 -8.20
N ILE A 242 -2.59 2.25 -8.81
CA ILE A 242 -3.58 3.10 -8.14
C ILE A 242 -4.99 2.78 -8.67
N SER A 243 -5.97 2.75 -7.77
CA SER A 243 -7.39 2.80 -8.13
C SER A 243 -8.20 3.46 -7.02
N PHE A 244 -9.05 4.41 -7.38
CA PHE A 244 -9.99 5.08 -6.51
C PHE A 244 -11.40 4.97 -7.07
N ARG A 245 -12.30 4.34 -6.31
CA ARG A 245 -13.69 4.10 -6.72
C ARG A 245 -14.66 4.54 -5.65
N ALA A 246 -15.85 4.99 -6.08
CA ALA A 246 -16.98 5.15 -5.18
C ALA A 246 -17.40 3.77 -4.65
N HIS A 247 -17.76 3.71 -3.38
CA HIS A 247 -18.22 2.50 -2.71
C HIS A 247 -19.65 2.72 -2.21
N ARG A 248 -20.54 1.73 -2.39
CA ARG A 248 -21.98 1.89 -2.14
C ARG A 248 -22.30 2.31 -0.70
N THR A 249 -21.71 1.63 0.29
CA THR A 249 -21.95 1.90 1.72
C THR A 249 -20.86 2.76 2.34
N LEU A 250 -19.60 2.48 2.02
CA LEU A 250 -18.42 3.10 2.62
C LEU A 250 -17.99 4.41 1.94
N LYS A 251 -18.81 4.99 1.05
CA LYS A 251 -18.55 6.22 0.27
C LYS A 251 -17.46 6.07 -0.80
N SER A 252 -16.24 5.66 -0.44
CA SER A 252 -15.11 5.52 -1.36
C SER A 252 -14.16 4.39 -0.95
N SER A 253 -13.35 3.92 -1.90
CA SER A 253 -12.26 2.98 -1.67
C SER A 253 -11.05 3.32 -2.56
N LEU A 254 -9.90 3.53 -1.92
CA LEU A 254 -8.60 3.69 -2.56
C LEU A 254 -7.80 2.40 -2.39
N GLN A 255 -7.13 1.97 -3.45
CA GLN A 255 -6.14 0.90 -3.45
C GLN A 255 -4.84 1.45 -4.04
N LEU A 256 -3.74 1.31 -3.30
CA LEU A 256 -2.40 1.59 -3.78
C LEU A 256 -1.53 0.34 -3.68
N LEU A 257 -0.70 0.13 -4.70
CA LEU A 257 0.26 -0.95 -4.76
C LEU A 257 1.62 -0.41 -5.14
N TYR A 258 2.54 -0.34 -4.19
CA TYR A 258 3.92 0.06 -4.43
C TYR A 258 4.77 -1.17 -4.77
N LEU A 259 5.54 -1.05 -5.85
CA LEU A 259 6.36 -2.13 -6.38
C LEU A 259 7.83 -1.69 -6.42
N THR A 260 8.70 -2.62 -6.05
CA THR A 260 10.15 -2.46 -6.12
C THR A 260 10.68 -3.24 -7.31
N ASP A 261 11.66 -2.68 -8.03
CA ASP A 261 12.32 -3.44 -9.09
C ASP A 261 13.34 -4.40 -8.47
N SER A 262 13.17 -5.70 -8.75
CA SER A 262 14.05 -6.77 -8.30
C SER A 262 15.52 -6.60 -8.73
N ASN A 263 15.78 -5.80 -9.77
CA ASN A 263 17.13 -5.51 -10.25
C ASN A 263 17.87 -4.44 -9.44
N CYS A 264 17.18 -3.61 -8.64
CA CYS A 264 17.81 -2.50 -7.90
C CYS A 264 18.48 -2.92 -6.59
N THR A 265 18.17 -4.10 -6.04
CA THR A 265 18.72 -4.55 -4.75
C THR A 265 20.21 -4.91 -4.83
N ASN A 266 20.66 -5.46 -5.95
CA ASN A 266 22.04 -5.96 -6.08
C ASN A 266 23.08 -4.82 -6.12
N GLU A 267 22.78 -3.69 -6.76
CA GLU A 267 23.74 -2.58 -6.86
C GLU A 267 23.96 -1.88 -5.51
N ALA A 268 22.90 -1.71 -4.71
CA ALA A 268 23.01 -1.07 -3.41
C ALA A 268 23.83 -1.92 -2.41
N GLU A 269 23.65 -3.23 -2.44
CA GLU A 269 24.47 -4.14 -1.63
C GLU A 269 25.93 -4.16 -2.07
N ASP A 270 26.19 -4.09 -3.38
CA ASP A 270 27.55 -4.05 -3.91
C ASP A 270 28.29 -2.76 -3.57
N ILE A 271 27.59 -1.61 -3.53
CA ILE A 271 28.16 -0.34 -3.06
C ILE A 271 28.50 -0.43 -1.56
N LEU A 272 27.58 -0.93 -0.74
CA LEU A 272 27.80 -1.12 0.71
C LEU A 272 28.94 -2.12 1.01
N LYS A 273 29.12 -3.15 0.18
CA LYS A 273 30.26 -4.08 0.29
C LYS A 273 31.58 -3.44 -0.12
N ARG A 274 31.58 -2.54 -1.11
CA ARG A 274 32.79 -1.81 -1.54
C ARG A 274 33.22 -0.71 -0.58
N GLU A 275 32.28 -0.08 0.13
CA GLU A 275 32.56 0.99 1.09
C GLU A 275 32.89 0.51 2.51
N ARG A 276 32.94 -0.81 2.77
CA ARG A 276 33.61 -1.31 3.97
C ARG A 276 35.11 -1.38 3.67
N PRO A 277 35.92 -0.37 4.03
CA PRO A 277 37.37 -0.52 3.93
C PRO A 277 37.74 -1.76 4.74
N ASN A 278 38.54 -2.62 4.13
CA ASN A 278 39.21 -3.72 4.80
C ASN A 278 39.96 -3.12 6.02
N SER A 279 39.31 -3.11 7.19
CA SER A 279 39.95 -2.85 8.47
C SER A 279 40.79 -4.10 8.78
N ILE A 280 41.92 -4.19 8.10
CA ILE A 280 42.95 -5.17 8.36
C ILE A 280 43.63 -4.75 9.66
N LEU A 281 43.59 -5.67 10.63
CA LEU A 281 44.45 -5.73 11.82
C LEU A 281 45.93 -5.78 11.43
#